data_AF-A0A818D466-F1
#
_entry.id   AF-A0A818D466-F1
#
_cell.length_a   1.000
_cell.length_b   1.000
_cell.length_c   1.000
_cell.angle_alpha   90.00
_cell.angle_beta   90.00
_cell.angle_gamma   90.00
#
_symmetry.space_group_name_H-M   'P 1'
#
loop_
_entity.id
_entity.type
_entity.pdbx_description
1 polymer ?
#
loop_
_entity_poly.entity_id
_entity_poly.type
_entity_poly.pdbx_seq_one_letter_code
_entity_poly.pdbx_strand_id
1 'polypeptide(L)'
;MASITAFPDSNGYTKSFSLEETSELLEFFEEYGFVVVRNIIDSQSQIEETIDEIWSLLQVLNPKIDKNDSSTWDNKYWPIQMGLKDGEYTN
;
A
#
# COMPACT_ATOMS: atom_id res chain seq x y z
N MET A 1 0.37 -10.60 -26.40
CA MET A 1 -0.10 -10.91 -25.04
C MET A 1 -1.05 -9.80 -24.65
N ALA A 2 -2.31 -10.12 -24.35
CA ALA A 2 -3.27 -9.12 -23.90
C ALA A 2 -2.91 -8.72 -22.46
N SER A 3 -2.73 -7.42 -22.21
CA SER A 3 -2.64 -6.90 -20.85
C SER A 3 -4.02 -7.06 -20.22
N ILE A 4 -4.15 -8.02 -19.29
CA ILE A 4 -5.37 -8.24 -18.54
C ILE A 4 -5.41 -7.14 -17.46
N THR A 5 -5.98 -5.99 -17.81
CA THR A 5 -6.22 -4.91 -16.84
C THR A 5 -7.51 -5.21 -16.10
N ALA A 6 -7.45 -5.29 -14.77
CA ALA A 6 -8.62 -5.38 -13.92
C ALA A 6 -9.61 -4.24 -14.26
N PHE A 7 -10.84 -4.59 -14.61
CA PHE A 7 -11.86 -3.60 -14.96
C PHE A 7 -12.22 -2.75 -13.73
N PRO A 8 -12.38 -1.43 -13.91
CA PRO A 8 -12.76 -0.56 -12.81
C PRO A 8 -14.20 -0.82 -12.36
N ASP A 9 -14.44 -0.67 -11.06
CA ASP A 9 -15.74 -0.62 -10.41
C ASP A 9 -16.51 0.65 -10.82
N SER A 10 -17.72 0.82 -10.28
CA SER A 10 -18.58 1.97 -10.59
C SER A 10 -17.96 3.33 -10.25
N ASN A 11 -16.88 3.37 -9.47
CA ASN A 11 -16.17 4.57 -9.06
C ASN A 11 -14.88 4.81 -9.86
N GLY A 12 -14.55 3.93 -10.83
CA GLY A 12 -13.34 4.06 -11.63
C GLY A 12 -12.09 3.42 -11.01
N TYR A 13 -12.22 2.68 -9.91
CA TYR A 13 -11.11 2.01 -9.21
C TYR A 13 -11.15 0.49 -9.40
N THR A 14 -10.11 -0.25 -9.07
CA THR A 14 -10.18 -1.73 -9.09
C THR A 14 -11.37 -2.27 -8.28
N LYS A 15 -12.03 -3.35 -8.76
CA LYS A 15 -13.05 -4.08 -7.98
C LYS A 15 -12.50 -4.48 -6.61
N SER A 16 -13.20 -4.06 -5.56
CA SER A 16 -12.93 -4.50 -4.18
C SER A 16 -13.97 -5.53 -3.72
N PHE A 17 -13.62 -6.31 -2.70
CA PHE A 17 -14.43 -7.38 -2.13
C PHE A 17 -14.58 -7.22 -0.62
N SER A 18 -15.73 -7.62 -0.10
CA SER A 18 -15.94 -7.91 1.32
C SER A 18 -15.41 -9.31 1.64
N LEU A 19 -15.19 -9.61 2.91
CA LEU A 19 -14.68 -10.93 3.34
C LEU A 19 -15.65 -12.07 3.05
N GLU A 20 -16.94 -11.79 2.88
CA GLU A 20 -17.98 -12.77 2.61
C GLU A 20 -18.05 -13.17 1.14
N GLU A 21 -17.50 -12.36 0.23
CA GLU A 21 -17.55 -12.54 -1.24
C GLU A 21 -16.48 -13.55 -1.73
N THR A 22 -16.27 -14.64 -0.98
CA THR A 22 -15.13 -15.56 -1.14
C THR A 22 -15.01 -16.20 -2.52
N SER A 23 -16.11 -16.65 -3.12
CA SER A 23 -16.09 -17.28 -4.46
C SER A 23 -15.71 -16.27 -5.55
N GLU A 24 -16.32 -15.09 -5.55
CA GLU A 24 -16.00 -14.04 -6.53
C GLU A 24 -14.58 -13.49 -6.36
N LEU A 25 -14.12 -13.37 -5.11
CA LEU A 25 -12.76 -12.97 -4.78
C LEU A 25 -11.76 -13.98 -5.34
N LEU A 26 -12.01 -15.29 -5.17
CA LEU A 26 -11.12 -16.33 -5.68
C LEU A 26 -11.10 -16.35 -7.21
N GLU A 27 -12.26 -16.28 -7.88
CA GLU A 27 -12.34 -16.20 -9.34
C GLU A 27 -11.58 -14.99 -9.89
N PHE A 28 -11.73 -13.83 -9.24
CA PHE A 28 -10.98 -12.63 -9.61
C PHE A 28 -9.49 -12.79 -9.36
N PHE A 29 -9.09 -13.40 -8.25
CA PHE A 29 -7.69 -13.67 -7.95
C PHE A 29 -7.05 -14.62 -9.00
N GLU A 30 -7.76 -15.66 -9.42
CA GLU A 30 -7.29 -16.60 -10.45
C GLU A 30 -7.11 -15.91 -11.81
N GLU A 31 -7.97 -14.98 -12.17
CA GLU A 31 -7.90 -14.27 -13.45
C GLU A 31 -6.85 -13.14 -13.46
N TYR A 32 -6.75 -12.36 -12.38
CA TYR A 32 -5.96 -11.12 -12.34
C TYR A 32 -4.70 -11.21 -11.47
N GLY A 33 -4.58 -12.22 -10.60
CA GLY A 33 -3.42 -12.44 -9.72
C GLY A 33 -3.37 -11.55 -8.47
N PHE A 34 -4.41 -10.76 -8.21
CA PHE A 34 -4.53 -9.92 -7.02
C PHE A 34 -6.00 -9.64 -6.69
N VAL A 35 -6.28 -9.21 -5.46
CA VAL A 35 -7.61 -8.75 -5.00
C VAL A 35 -7.45 -7.57 -4.06
N VAL A 36 -8.48 -6.73 -3.99
CA VAL A 36 -8.57 -5.66 -2.97
C VAL A 36 -9.69 -6.04 -2.01
N VAL A 37 -9.38 -6.19 -0.72
CA VAL A 37 -10.38 -6.47 0.30
C VAL A 37 -10.64 -5.22 1.12
N ARG A 38 -11.89 -4.80 1.21
CA ARG A 38 -12.32 -3.61 1.97
C ARG A 38 -12.72 -3.99 3.39
N ASN A 39 -12.72 -3.00 4.28
CA ASN A 39 -13.21 -3.11 5.66
C ASN A 39 -12.56 -4.27 6.45
N ILE A 40 -11.25 -4.46 6.29
CA ILE A 40 -10.49 -5.45 7.06
C ILE A 40 -10.24 -4.97 8.50
N ILE A 41 -9.98 -3.68 8.65
CA ILE A 41 -9.72 -3.04 9.95
C ILE A 41 -10.91 -2.14 10.25
N ASP A 42 -11.72 -2.52 11.23
CA ASP A 42 -12.92 -1.78 11.61
C ASP A 42 -12.60 -0.50 12.38
N SER A 43 -11.51 -0.50 13.16
CA SER A 43 -11.14 0.65 13.98
C SER A 43 -10.19 1.58 13.23
N GLN A 44 -10.67 2.78 12.93
CA GLN A 44 -9.84 3.88 12.43
C GLN A 44 -8.65 4.16 13.35
N SER A 45 -8.81 4.01 14.67
CA SER A 45 -7.73 4.24 15.63
C SER A 45 -6.57 3.26 15.46
N GLN A 46 -6.86 2.00 15.13
CA GLN A 46 -5.82 0.98 14.92
C GLN A 46 -4.99 1.26 13.66
N ILE A 47 -5.62 1.83 12.64
CA ILE A 47 -4.94 2.29 11.42
C ILE A 47 -3.99 3.44 11.77
N GLU A 48 -4.48 4.42 12.52
CA GLU A 48 -3.68 5.59 12.95
C GLU A 48 -2.51 5.20 13.85
N GLU A 49 -2.74 4.30 14.82
CA GLU A 49 -1.70 3.75 15.68
C GLU A 49 -0.62 3.05 14.87
N THR A 50 -1.01 2.22 13.90
CA THR A 50 -0.05 1.50 13.04
C THR A 50 0.76 2.48 12.18
N ILE A 51 0.13 3.52 11.62
CA ILE A 51 0.82 4.59 10.89
C ILE A 51 1.84 5.27 11.80
N ASP A 52 1.45 5.61 13.03
CA ASP A 52 2.32 6.28 13.99
C ASP A 52 3.49 5.40 14.45
N GLU A 53 3.30 4.08 14.57
CA GLU A 53 4.37 3.12 14.85
C GLU A 53 5.41 3.07 13.72
N ILE A 54 4.95 3.03 12.46
CA ILE A 54 5.85 3.07 11.30
C ILE A 54 6.68 4.35 11.31
N TRP A 55 6.03 5.50 11.52
CA TRP A 55 6.73 6.79 11.59
C TRP A 55 7.70 6.88 12.77
N SER A 56 7.33 6.33 13.92
CA SER A 56 8.21 6.25 15.09
C SER A 56 9.47 5.43 14.77
N LEU A 57 9.32 4.30 14.08
CA LEU A 57 10.46 3.51 13.60
C LEU A 57 11.34 4.31 12.63
N LEU A 58 10.75 5.01 11.67
CA LEU A 58 11.48 5.85 10.72
C LEU A 58 12.27 6.96 11.43
N GLN A 59 11.68 7.60 12.44
CA GLN A 59 12.35 8.65 13.24
C GLN A 59 13.51 8.11 14.08
N VAL A 60 13.42 6.87 14.57
CA VAL A 60 14.55 6.21 15.25
C VAL A 60 15.73 6.01 14.30
N LEU A 61 15.46 5.66 13.04
CA LEU A 61 16.50 5.48 12.01
C LEU A 61 17.06 6.82 11.54
N ASN A 62 16.20 7.83 11.40
CA ASN A 62 16.59 9.17 11.01
C ASN A 62 15.71 10.23 11.67
N PRO A 63 16.19 10.92 12.72
CA PRO A 63 15.40 11.92 13.44
C PRO A 63 14.97 13.14 12.61
N LYS A 64 15.46 13.28 11.37
CA LYS A 64 15.11 14.39 10.47
C LYS A 64 13.90 14.10 9.58
N ILE A 65 13.41 12.86 9.55
CA ILE A 65 12.21 12.52 8.80
C ILE A 65 10.97 12.91 9.62
N ASP A 66 9.99 13.56 8.99
CA ASP A 66 8.76 14.01 9.63
C ASP A 66 7.54 13.56 8.81
N LYS A 67 6.59 12.92 9.48
CA LYS A 67 5.33 12.45 8.87
C LYS A 67 4.46 13.59 8.33
N ASN A 68 4.64 14.79 8.86
CA ASN A 68 3.85 15.96 8.48
C ASN A 68 4.57 16.88 7.49
N ASP A 69 5.83 16.58 7.14
CA ASP A 69 6.61 17.37 6.19
C ASP A 69 7.17 16.48 5.06
N SER A 70 6.42 16.45 3.95
CA SER A 70 6.80 15.71 2.75
C SER A 70 8.15 16.11 2.14
N SER A 71 8.68 17.30 2.45
CA SER A 71 10.01 17.70 1.98
C SER A 71 11.14 16.88 2.62
N THR A 72 10.83 16.18 3.71
CA THR A 72 11.76 15.28 4.41
C THR A 72 11.72 13.85 3.88
N TRP A 73 10.91 13.52 2.88
CA TRP A 73 10.73 12.14 2.39
C TRP A 73 11.67 11.76 1.23
N ASP A 74 12.67 12.60 0.95
CA ASP A 74 13.66 12.32 -0.08
C ASP A 74 14.63 11.18 0.33
N ASN A 75 15.42 10.70 -0.65
CA ASN A 75 16.39 9.62 -0.44
C ASN A 75 17.51 9.98 0.55
N LYS A 76 17.66 11.26 0.91
CA LYS A 76 18.66 11.70 1.89
C LYS A 76 18.21 11.37 3.31
N TYR A 77 16.90 11.36 3.57
CA TYR A 77 16.37 11.05 4.89
C TYR A 77 15.68 9.69 4.98
N TRP A 78 15.17 9.17 3.88
CA TRP A 78 14.54 7.86 3.81
C TRP A 78 15.55 6.72 4.11
N PRO A 79 15.17 5.65 4.84
CA PRO A 79 16.08 4.56 5.20
C PRO A 79 16.37 3.60 4.04
N ILE A 80 17.08 4.09 3.02
CA ILE A 80 17.54 3.32 1.84
C ILE A 80 18.41 2.09 2.21
N GLN A 81 18.96 2.04 3.43
CA GLN A 81 19.79 0.94 3.92
C GLN A 81 18.98 -0.32 4.29
N MET A 82 17.64 -0.25 4.33
CA MET A 82 16.77 -1.42 4.54
C MET A 82 16.60 -2.31 3.30
N GLY A 83 17.36 -2.06 2.22
CA GLY A 83 17.27 -2.83 0.98
C GLY A 83 16.07 -2.45 0.10
N LEU A 84 15.33 -1.41 0.49
CA LEU A 84 14.40 -0.69 -0.40
C LEU A 84 15.26 0.10 -1.38
N LYS A 85 15.80 -0.58 -2.39
CA LYS A 85 16.49 0.09 -3.48
C LYS A 85 15.52 1.08 -4.10
N ASP A 86 16.04 2.26 -4.42
CA ASP A 86 15.46 3.08 -5.48
C ASP A 86 15.11 2.14 -6.63
N GLY A 87 13.85 2.15 -7.04
CA GLY A 87 13.46 1.54 -8.30
C GLY A 87 14.22 2.26 -9.40
N GLU A 88 15.42 1.77 -9.72
CA GLU A 88 16.08 2.04 -10.98
C GLU A 88 15.18 1.44 -12.06
N TYR A 89 14.18 2.21 -12.49
CA TYR A 89 13.56 2.02 -13.80
C TYR A 89 14.63 2.31 -14.83
N THR A 90 15.34 1.26 -15.23
CA THR A 90 16.13 1.28 -16.46
C THR A 90 15.14 1.34 -17.62
N ASN A 91 15.19 2.44 -18.37
CA ASN A 91 14.44 2.65 -19.63
C ASN A 91 14.78 1.57 -20.66
#